data_AF-A0A2E0VMZ1-F1
#
_entry.id   AF-A0A2E0VMZ1-F1
#
_cell.length_a   1.000
_cell.length_b   1.000
_cell.length_c   1.000
_cell.angle_alpha   90.00
_cell.angle_beta   90.00
_cell.angle_gamma   90.00
#
_symmetry.space_group_name_H-M   'P 1'
#
loop_
_entity.id
_entity.type
_entity.pdbx_description
1 polymer ?
#
loop_
_entity_poly.entity_id
_entity_poly.type
_entity_poly.pdbx_seq_one_letter_code
_entity_poly.pdbx_strand_id
1 'polypeptide(L)'
;MAKELDPKKFQSFFEKVAETNVKAFEAQTRYFENLMKRNAALMSDLTASRINELKELAGTRDVSSAIKNSSAIQHDLQERMQQMYEENLAAWDELQTELKELYKLDNDLLNQMQASTKDWMVSTTEKVKSVVNRDNSGDKSAPKKPAAKKAASKIDDGK
;
A
#
# COMPACT_ATOMS: atom_id res chain seq x y z
N MET A 1 3.17 27.43 20.24
CA MET A 1 1.89 26.82 19.79
C MET A 1 2.02 25.31 19.93
N ALA A 2 1.03 24.65 20.54
CA ALA A 2 1.03 23.20 20.62
C ALA A 2 0.88 22.61 19.21
N LYS A 3 1.83 21.76 18.75
CA LYS A 3 1.54 20.82 17.67
C LYS A 3 0.49 19.84 18.20
N GLU A 4 -0.78 20.17 18.02
CA GLU A 4 -1.88 19.26 18.28
C GLU A 4 -1.79 18.09 17.29
N LEU A 5 -2.30 16.92 17.70
CA LEU A 5 -2.44 15.79 16.79
C LEU A 5 -3.33 16.28 15.65
N ASP A 6 -2.84 16.29 14.40
CA ASP A 6 -3.64 16.72 13.25
C ASP A 6 -4.35 15.49 12.66
N PRO A 7 -5.65 15.30 12.94
CA PRO A 7 -6.39 14.12 12.46
C PRO A 7 -6.44 14.08 10.92
N LYS A 8 -6.39 15.24 10.26
CA LYS A 8 -6.38 15.32 8.80
C LYS A 8 -5.09 14.76 8.21
N LYS A 9 -3.96 14.94 8.91
CA LYS A 9 -2.67 14.36 8.50
C LYS A 9 -2.69 12.84 8.62
N PHE A 10 -3.24 12.29 9.70
CA PHE A 10 -3.39 10.83 9.85
C PHE A 10 -4.34 10.24 8.81
N GLN A 11 -5.49 10.89 8.60
CA GLN A 11 -6.43 10.50 7.55
C GLN A 11 -5.74 10.46 6.17
N SER A 12 -4.93 11.47 5.85
CA SER A 12 -4.19 11.50 4.58
C SER A 12 -3.17 10.36 4.42
N PHE A 13 -2.63 9.82 5.52
CA PHE A 13 -1.79 8.63 5.46
C PHE A 13 -2.62 7.39 5.10
N PHE A 14 -3.74 7.17 5.78
CA PHE A 14 -4.62 6.05 5.47
C PHE A 14 -5.16 6.11 4.03
N GLU A 15 -5.56 7.29 3.56
CA GLU A 15 -6.02 7.49 2.19
C GLU A 15 -4.92 7.12 1.18
N LYS A 16 -3.67 7.51 1.44
CA LYS A 16 -2.53 7.15 0.57
C LYS A 16 -2.23 5.65 0.57
N VAL A 17 -2.27 4.98 1.72
CA VAL A 17 -2.13 3.51 1.80
C VAL A 17 -3.29 2.80 1.09
N ALA A 18 -4.50 3.33 1.19
CA ALA A 18 -5.64 2.77 0.47
C ALA A 18 -5.44 2.91 -1.04
N GLU A 19 -4.97 4.07 -1.50
CA GLU A 19 -4.70 4.35 -2.91
C GLU A 19 -3.58 3.47 -3.49
N THR A 20 -2.49 3.27 -2.76
CA THR A 20 -1.39 2.37 -3.19
C THR A 20 -1.82 0.92 -3.25
N ASN A 21 -2.64 0.46 -2.30
CA ASN A 21 -3.23 -0.88 -2.34
C ASN A 21 -4.14 -1.07 -3.56
N VAL A 22 -4.98 -0.07 -3.88
CA VAL A 22 -5.81 -0.11 -5.09
C VAL A 22 -4.92 -0.24 -6.33
N LYS A 23 -3.86 0.57 -6.44
CA LYS A 23 -2.91 0.48 -7.56
C LYS A 23 -2.22 -0.89 -7.63
N ALA A 24 -1.87 -1.48 -6.50
CA ALA A 24 -1.29 -2.83 -6.46
C ALA A 24 -2.27 -3.89 -6.97
N PHE A 25 -3.55 -3.79 -6.59
CA PHE A 25 -4.60 -4.67 -7.12
C PHE A 25 -4.84 -4.46 -8.62
N GLU A 26 -4.84 -3.22 -9.10
CA GLU A 26 -4.97 -2.90 -10.52
C GLU A 26 -3.80 -3.48 -11.32
N ALA A 27 -2.56 -3.32 -10.84
CA ALA A 27 -1.37 -3.88 -11.45
C ALA A 27 -1.44 -5.41 -11.56
N GLN A 28 -1.83 -6.09 -10.47
CA GLN A 28 -2.02 -7.55 -10.47
C GLN A 28 -3.13 -7.98 -11.43
N THR A 29 -4.27 -7.30 -11.42
CA THR A 29 -5.40 -7.59 -12.32
C THR A 29 -4.98 -7.45 -13.79
N ARG A 30 -4.32 -6.34 -14.13
CA ARG A 30 -3.79 -6.07 -15.47
C ARG A 30 -2.83 -7.16 -15.94
N TYR A 31 -1.93 -7.61 -15.06
CA TYR A 31 -1.03 -8.72 -15.37
C TYR A 31 -1.79 -10.02 -15.69
N PHE A 32 -2.75 -10.41 -14.84
CA PHE A 32 -3.51 -11.64 -15.04
C PHE A 32 -4.40 -11.59 -16.28
N GLU A 33 -5.06 -10.46 -16.55
CA GLU A 33 -5.85 -10.28 -17.78
C GLU A 33 -4.97 -10.44 -19.02
N ASN A 34 -3.79 -9.84 -19.02
CA ASN A 34 -2.87 -9.92 -20.14
C ASN A 34 -2.28 -11.33 -20.31
N LEU A 35 -1.98 -12.02 -19.21
CA LEU A 35 -1.57 -13.42 -19.23
C LEU A 35 -2.64 -14.31 -19.86
N MET A 36 -3.91 -14.14 -19.46
CA MET A 36 -5.03 -14.88 -20.02
C MET A 36 -5.21 -14.59 -21.51
N LYS A 37 -5.09 -13.32 -21.94
CA LYS A 37 -5.14 -12.94 -23.36
C LYS A 37 -4.03 -13.60 -24.18
N ARG A 38 -2.79 -13.58 -23.69
CA ARG A 38 -1.64 -14.22 -24.38
C ARG A 38 -1.81 -15.74 -24.48
N ASN A 39 -2.25 -16.40 -23.42
CA ASN A 39 -2.51 -17.84 -23.43
C ASN A 39 -3.67 -18.21 -24.40
N ALA A 40 -4.74 -17.42 -24.40
CA ALA A 40 -5.85 -17.62 -25.32
C ALA A 40 -5.43 -17.44 -26.78
N ALA A 41 -4.58 -16.44 -27.06
CA ALA A 41 -4.03 -16.20 -28.39
C ALA A 41 -3.19 -17.40 -28.88
N LEU A 42 -2.30 -17.94 -28.05
CA LEU A 42 -1.52 -19.13 -28.43
C LEU A 42 -2.39 -20.36 -28.68
N MET A 43 -3.40 -20.60 -27.84
CA MET A 43 -4.32 -21.72 -28.05
C MET A 43 -5.11 -21.56 -29.35
N SER A 44 -5.52 -20.34 -29.67
CA SER A 44 -6.16 -20.00 -30.94
C SER A 44 -5.21 -20.27 -32.12
N ASP A 45 -3.97 -19.79 -32.04
CA ASP A 45 -2.95 -19.98 -33.07
C ASP A 45 -2.60 -21.46 -33.28
N LEU A 46 -2.44 -22.22 -32.19
CA LEU A 46 -2.21 -23.67 -32.24
C LEU A 46 -3.38 -24.39 -32.91
N THR A 47 -4.61 -23.99 -32.60
CA THR A 47 -5.82 -24.59 -33.17
C THR A 47 -5.93 -24.26 -34.66
N ALA A 48 -5.72 -23.00 -35.03
CA ALA A 48 -5.73 -22.55 -36.42
C ALA A 48 -4.64 -23.25 -37.25
N SER A 49 -3.43 -23.36 -36.68
CA SER A 49 -2.30 -24.08 -37.24
C SER A 49 -2.64 -25.55 -37.53
N ARG A 50 -3.19 -26.28 -36.54
CA ARG A 50 -3.63 -27.68 -36.73
C ARG A 50 -4.74 -27.84 -37.78
N ILE A 51 -5.70 -26.92 -37.82
CA ILE A 51 -6.77 -26.94 -38.84
C ILE A 51 -6.16 -26.76 -40.24
N ASN A 52 -5.20 -25.85 -40.38
CA ASN A 52 -4.48 -25.64 -41.64
C ASN A 52 -3.67 -26.89 -42.02
N GLU A 53 -2.95 -27.52 -41.09
CA GLU A 53 -2.24 -28.78 -41.35
C GLU A 53 -3.19 -29.88 -41.86
N LEU A 54 -4.34 -30.06 -41.21
CA LEU A 54 -5.35 -31.05 -41.63
C LEU A 54 -5.91 -30.75 -43.03
N LYS A 55 -6.16 -29.47 -43.34
CA LYS A 55 -6.64 -29.03 -44.65
C LYS A 55 -5.60 -29.27 -45.74
N GLU A 56 -4.34 -28.98 -45.46
CA GLU A 56 -3.24 -29.22 -46.39
C GLU A 56 -3.00 -30.70 -46.62
N LEU A 57 -3.00 -31.53 -45.57
CA LEU A 57 -2.90 -32.99 -45.67
C LEU A 57 -4.06 -33.59 -46.48
N ALA A 58 -5.28 -33.10 -46.29
CA ALA A 58 -6.43 -33.56 -47.07
C ALA A 58 -6.35 -33.16 -48.56
N GLY A 59 -5.67 -32.04 -48.86
CA GLY A 59 -5.50 -31.53 -50.23
C GLY A 59 -4.25 -32.02 -50.94
N THR A 60 -3.24 -32.55 -50.24
CA THR A 60 -1.96 -32.97 -50.83
C THR A 60 -2.00 -34.43 -51.26
N ARG A 61 -1.61 -34.68 -52.52
CA ARG A 61 -1.32 -36.04 -53.04
C ARG A 61 0.14 -36.45 -52.85
N ASP A 62 0.99 -35.54 -52.42
CA ASP A 62 2.43 -35.72 -52.25
C ASP A 62 2.83 -35.54 -50.78
N VAL A 63 3.34 -36.62 -50.20
CA VAL A 63 3.80 -36.68 -48.81
C VAL A 63 5.00 -35.77 -48.57
N SER A 64 5.86 -35.54 -49.58
CA SER A 64 7.04 -34.67 -49.42
C SER A 64 6.65 -33.20 -49.18
N SER A 65 5.64 -32.72 -49.92
CA SER A 65 5.07 -31.39 -49.73
C SER A 65 4.39 -31.23 -48.38
N ALA A 66 3.66 -32.26 -47.92
CA ALA A 66 3.04 -32.26 -46.59
C ALA A 66 4.07 -32.20 -45.44
N ILE A 67 5.18 -32.95 -45.55
CA ILE A 67 6.26 -32.95 -44.54
C ILE A 67 6.93 -31.57 -44.45
N LYS A 68 7.23 -30.94 -45.61
CA LYS A 68 7.86 -29.61 -45.62
C LYS A 68 6.97 -28.56 -44.98
N ASN A 69 5.67 -28.56 -45.28
CA ASN A 69 4.74 -27.61 -44.70
C ASN A 69 4.57 -27.80 -43.19
N SER A 70 4.42 -29.04 -42.71
CA SER A 70 4.34 -29.30 -41.28
C SER A 70 5.61 -28.87 -40.53
N SER A 71 6.79 -29.07 -41.11
CA SER A 71 8.04 -28.58 -40.52
C SER A 71 8.09 -27.05 -40.42
N ALA A 72 7.60 -26.33 -41.43
CA ALA A 72 7.57 -24.86 -41.41
C ALA A 72 6.57 -24.34 -40.36
N ILE A 73 5.40 -24.99 -40.25
CA ILE A 73 4.37 -24.67 -39.26
C ILE A 73 4.87 -24.92 -37.83
N GLN A 74 5.58 -26.03 -37.61
CA GLN A 74 6.19 -26.31 -36.30
C GLN A 74 7.22 -25.26 -35.90
N HIS A 75 8.02 -24.78 -36.85
CA HIS A 75 9.01 -23.73 -36.60
C HIS A 75 8.33 -22.40 -36.21
N ASP A 76 7.32 -21.96 -36.97
CA ASP A 76 6.54 -20.74 -36.66
C ASP A 76 5.89 -20.83 -35.27
N LEU A 77 5.31 -22.00 -34.94
CA LEU A 77 4.73 -22.22 -33.63
C LEU A 77 5.78 -22.15 -32.51
N GLN A 78 6.96 -22.71 -32.73
CA GLN A 78 8.06 -22.67 -31.77
C GLN A 78 8.56 -21.22 -31.54
N GLU A 79 8.71 -20.45 -32.61
CA GLU A 79 9.07 -19.02 -32.52
C GLU A 79 8.01 -18.22 -31.75
N ARG A 80 6.72 -18.44 -32.03
CA ARG A 80 5.63 -17.77 -31.30
C ARG A 80 5.59 -18.15 -29.82
N MET A 81 5.83 -19.42 -29.48
CA MET A 81 5.91 -19.85 -28.09
C MET A 81 7.09 -19.18 -27.37
N GLN A 82 8.24 -19.08 -28.04
CA GLN A 82 9.41 -18.40 -27.48
C GLN A 82 9.15 -16.90 -27.27
N GLN A 83 8.58 -16.23 -28.25
CA GLN A 83 8.21 -14.81 -28.14
C GLN A 83 7.25 -14.57 -26.98
N MET A 84 6.21 -15.40 -26.85
CA MET A 84 5.26 -15.24 -25.76
C MET A 84 5.89 -15.52 -24.38
N TYR A 85 6.85 -16.44 -24.31
CA TYR A 85 7.61 -16.68 -23.08
C TYR A 85 8.40 -15.43 -22.67
N GLU A 86 9.06 -14.77 -23.62
CA GLU A 86 9.79 -13.52 -23.38
C GLU A 86 8.85 -12.37 -22.97
N GLU A 87 7.70 -12.24 -23.65
CA GLU A 87 6.66 -11.26 -23.28
C GLU A 87 6.08 -11.50 -21.87
N ASN A 88 5.91 -12.77 -21.48
CA ASN A 88 5.46 -13.14 -20.14
C ASN A 88 6.51 -12.78 -19.08
N LEU A 89 7.80 -13.04 -19.36
CA LEU A 89 8.88 -12.65 -18.46
C LEU A 89 8.97 -11.14 -18.30
N ALA A 90 8.88 -10.38 -19.39
CA ALA A 90 8.89 -8.92 -19.34
C ALA A 90 7.70 -8.37 -18.55
N ALA A 91 6.49 -8.88 -18.79
CA ALA A 91 5.30 -8.46 -18.05
C ALA A 91 5.36 -8.83 -16.56
N TRP A 92 6.02 -9.94 -16.23
CA TRP A 92 6.26 -10.34 -14.83
C TRP A 92 7.26 -9.41 -14.13
N ASP A 93 8.34 -9.03 -14.81
CA ASP A 93 9.33 -8.10 -14.27
C ASP A 93 8.74 -6.69 -14.06
N GLU A 94 7.88 -6.24 -14.98
CA GLU A 94 7.12 -4.99 -14.84
C GLU A 94 6.22 -5.02 -13.61
N LEU A 95 5.42 -6.08 -13.43
CA LEU A 95 4.57 -6.26 -12.24
C LEU A 95 5.42 -6.27 -10.96
N GLN A 96 6.51 -7.01 -10.95
CA GLN A 96 7.36 -7.11 -9.76
C GLN A 96 7.99 -5.76 -9.40
N THR A 97 8.38 -4.98 -10.40
CA THR A 97 8.94 -3.63 -10.21
C THR A 97 7.88 -2.69 -9.66
N GLU A 98 6.69 -2.65 -10.27
CA GLU A 98 5.58 -1.79 -9.85
C GLU A 98 5.15 -2.10 -8.40
N LEU A 99 5.03 -3.39 -8.05
CA LEU A 99 4.71 -3.79 -6.68
C LEU A 99 5.80 -3.40 -5.68
N LYS A 100 7.09 -3.57 -6.01
CA LYS A 100 8.20 -3.16 -5.14
C LYS A 100 8.19 -1.66 -4.88
N GLU A 101 7.90 -0.86 -5.89
CA GLU A 101 7.80 0.60 -5.76
C GLU A 101 6.64 1.01 -4.85
N LEU A 102 5.46 0.40 -5.03
CA LEU A 102 4.30 0.64 -4.17
C LEU A 102 4.58 0.24 -2.71
N TYR A 103 5.17 -0.94 -2.48
CA TYR A 103 5.55 -1.37 -1.13
C TYR A 103 6.60 -0.46 -0.49
N LYS A 104 7.54 0.07 -1.27
CA LYS A 104 8.51 1.04 -0.75
C LYS A 104 7.80 2.32 -0.33
N LEU A 105 6.87 2.81 -1.13
CA LEU A 105 6.07 4.00 -0.83
C LEU A 105 5.25 3.81 0.46
N ASP A 106 4.62 2.65 0.63
CA ASP A 106 3.86 2.32 1.85
C ASP A 106 4.74 2.25 3.10
N ASN A 107 5.93 1.64 2.99
CA ASN A 107 6.88 1.58 4.10
C ASN A 107 7.39 2.98 4.48
N ASP A 108 7.71 3.82 3.49
CA ASP A 108 8.11 5.20 3.73
C ASP A 108 6.99 6.00 4.42
N LEU A 109 5.74 5.76 4.01
CA LEU A 109 4.57 6.39 4.60
C LEU A 109 4.34 5.95 6.06
N LEU A 110 4.48 4.66 6.34
CA LEU A 110 4.40 4.10 7.70
C LEU A 110 5.50 4.66 8.59
N ASN A 111 6.73 4.78 8.09
CA ASN A 111 7.84 5.40 8.81
C ASN A 111 7.55 6.88 9.14
N GLN A 112 7.00 7.64 8.19
CA GLN A 112 6.59 9.03 8.41
C GLN A 112 5.46 9.16 9.45
N MET A 113 4.51 8.23 9.43
CA MET A 113 3.43 8.16 10.41
C MET A 113 3.97 7.86 11.81
N GLN A 114 4.86 6.88 11.94
CA GLN A 114 5.50 6.52 13.22
C GLN A 114 6.32 7.69 13.77
N ALA A 115 7.14 8.34 12.93
CA ALA A 115 7.91 9.52 13.32
C ALA A 115 6.99 10.66 13.78
N SER A 116 5.93 10.97 13.03
CA SER A 116 4.95 12.00 13.40
C SER A 116 4.25 11.69 14.73
N THR A 117 3.96 10.42 15.00
CA THR A 117 3.34 9.95 16.26
C THR A 117 4.31 10.11 17.44
N LYS A 118 5.58 9.72 17.24
CA LYS A 118 6.62 9.83 18.26
C LYS A 118 6.90 11.29 18.64
N ASP A 119 7.05 12.17 17.65
CA ASP A 119 7.25 13.60 17.87
C ASP A 119 6.10 14.23 18.65
N TRP A 120 4.87 13.85 18.32
CA TRP A 120 3.68 14.30 19.06
C TRP A 120 3.71 13.84 20.52
N MET A 121 4.02 12.56 20.77
CA MET A 121 4.07 11.99 22.12
C MET A 121 5.15 12.67 22.98
N VAL A 122 6.32 12.94 22.41
CA VAL A 122 7.39 13.70 23.08
C VAL A 122 6.93 15.12 23.39
N SER A 123 6.36 15.85 22.42
CA SER A 123 5.90 17.23 22.63
C SER A 123 4.80 17.33 23.70
N THR A 124 3.93 16.32 23.79
CA THR A 124 2.85 16.27 24.77
C THR A 124 3.40 15.98 26.16
N THR A 125 4.36 15.05 26.26
CA THR A 125 5.06 14.75 27.51
C THR A 125 5.84 15.96 28.05
N GLU A 126 6.53 16.70 27.17
CA GLU A 126 7.25 17.93 27.56
C GLU A 126 6.30 19.04 28.01
N LYS A 127 5.17 19.24 27.32
CA LYS A 127 4.15 20.21 27.76
C LYS A 127 3.58 19.85 29.13
N VAL A 128 3.20 18.59 29.35
CA VAL A 128 2.69 18.13 30.65
C VAL A 128 3.72 18.36 31.76
N LYS A 129 4.99 18.03 31.54
CA LYS A 129 6.07 18.31 32.49
C LYS A 129 6.25 19.81 32.75
N SER A 130 6.14 20.65 31.72
CA SER A 130 6.27 22.11 31.87
C SER A 130 5.12 22.74 32.66
N VAL A 131 3.90 22.20 32.54
CA VAL A 131 2.72 22.63 33.31
C VAL A 131 2.85 22.19 34.76
N VAL A 132 3.25 20.94 35.01
CA VAL A 132 3.46 20.39 36.36
C VAL A 132 4.59 21.12 37.13
N ASN A 133 5.67 21.53 36.46
CA ASN A 133 6.73 22.33 37.09
C ASN A 133 6.35 23.79 37.34
N ARG A 134 5.35 24.33 36.62
CA ARG A 134 4.90 25.72 36.76
C ARG A 134 4.00 25.88 37.99
N ASP A 135 3.23 24.87 38.37
CA ASP A 135 2.44 24.86 39.61
C ASP A 135 3.29 24.64 40.88
N ASN A 136 4.49 24.06 40.76
CA ASN A 136 5.41 23.86 41.89
C ASN A 136 6.37 25.05 42.18
N SER A 137 6.21 26.19 41.49
CA SER A 137 7.01 27.41 41.71
C SER A 137 6.21 28.61 42.24
N GLY A 138 5.02 28.37 42.80
CA GLY A 138 4.19 29.36 43.49
C GLY A 138 4.43 29.41 45.01
N ASP A 139 5.23 30.39 45.42
CA ASP A 139 5.18 31.15 46.68
C ASP A 139 5.47 30.44 48.04
N LYS A 140 6.74 30.50 48.46
CA LYS A 140 7.11 30.50 49.89
C LYS A 140 6.85 31.91 50.45
N SER A 141 5.60 32.22 50.79
CA SER A 141 5.28 33.36 51.65
C SER A 141 4.69 32.86 52.97
N ALA A 142 5.49 33.00 54.04
CA ALA A 142 5.15 32.65 55.41
C ALA A 142 3.83 33.30 55.90
N PRO A 143 3.00 32.62 56.71
CA PRO A 143 1.75 33.19 57.18
C PRO A 143 2.03 34.21 58.29
N LYS A 144 1.98 35.51 57.96
CA LYS A 144 1.83 36.57 58.97
C LYS A 144 0.37 36.65 59.41
N LYS A 145 0.16 36.18 60.65
CA LYS A 145 -1.03 36.31 61.49
C LYS A 145 -1.54 37.77 61.54
N PRO A 146 -2.84 38.04 61.37
CA PRO A 146 -3.45 39.27 61.88
C PRO A 146 -4.11 39.01 63.24
N ALA A 147 -3.92 39.98 64.14
CA ALA A 147 -4.42 40.02 65.50
C ALA A 147 -5.95 40.14 65.57
N ALA A 148 -6.50 39.56 66.63
CA ALA A 148 -7.90 39.58 67.00
C ALA A 148 -8.44 40.99 67.34
N LYS A 149 -9.71 41.23 67.02
CA LYS A 149 -10.59 42.11 67.82
C LYS A 149 -11.80 41.31 68.31
N LYS A 150 -11.90 41.23 69.66
CA LYS A 150 -13.07 40.88 70.50
C LYS A 150 -14.34 41.62 70.04
N ALA A 151 -15.58 41.29 70.40
CA ALA A 151 -16.31 40.15 70.98
C ALA A 151 -17.75 40.66 71.21
N ALA A 152 -18.80 39.84 71.03
CA ALA A 152 -20.02 39.85 71.86
C ALA A 152 -21.10 38.86 71.34
N SER A 153 -21.50 37.91 72.21
CA SER A 153 -22.89 37.51 72.57
C SER A 153 -23.84 37.04 71.45
N LYS A 154 -24.56 35.91 71.49
CA LYS A 154 -25.12 35.01 72.53
C LYS A 154 -25.64 33.75 71.81
N ILE A 155 -25.47 32.55 72.37
CA ILE A 155 -26.52 31.63 72.88
C ILE A 155 -27.65 31.31 71.87
N ASP A 156 -27.80 30.05 71.42
CA ASP A 156 -28.79 29.11 72.01
C ASP A 156 -28.76 27.72 71.35
N ASP A 157 -29.18 26.72 72.14
CA ASP A 157 -29.08 25.28 71.98
C ASP A 157 -30.06 24.63 70.97
N GLY A 158 -29.64 23.47 70.45
CA GLY A 158 -30.45 22.25 70.48
C GLY A 158 -31.54 22.03 69.42
N LYS A 159 -31.30 21.07 68.53
CA LYS A 159 -31.97 19.75 68.58
C LYS A 159 -31.32 18.75 67.61
#